data_AF-A0A9P0EHA9-F1
#
_entry.id   AF-A0A9P0EHA9-F1
#
_cell.length_a   1.000
_cell.length_b   1.000
_cell.length_c   1.000
_cell.angle_alpha   90.00
_cell.angle_beta   90.00
_cell.angle_gamma   90.00
#
_symmetry.space_group_name_H-M   'P 1'
#
loop_
_entity.id
_entity.type
_entity.pdbx_description
1 polymer ?
#
loop_
_entity_poly.entity_id
_entity_poly.type
_entity_poly.pdbx_seq_one_letter_code
_entity_poly.pdbx_strand_id
1 'polypeptide(L)'
;MKRFLRQRPNTEEVDSIAIRSREVFSAAKVYMSVGGRMYSGAPIHSSYIPDVVLEHARNVTVKLHHMVGRFIKLQLYFASRWLMISEVSFDSGKNYRILW
;
A
#
# COMPACT_ATOMS: atom_id res chain seq x y z
N MET A 1 -22.37 20.15 -6.54
CA MET A 1 -21.55 19.25 -5.69
C MET A 1 -21.30 17.95 -6.47
N LYS A 2 -20.18 17.83 -7.20
CA LYS A 2 -19.89 16.66 -8.05
C LYS A 2 -19.30 15.56 -7.18
N ARG A 3 -20.10 14.52 -6.90
CA ARG A 3 -19.64 13.31 -6.22
C ARG A 3 -18.69 12.60 -7.19
N PHE A 4 -17.39 12.59 -6.87
CA PHE A 4 -16.39 11.85 -7.61
C PHE A 4 -16.71 10.35 -7.45
N LEU A 5 -17.24 9.74 -8.50
CA LEU A 5 -17.46 8.29 -8.54
C LEU A 5 -16.07 7.65 -8.66
N ARG A 6 -15.59 7.05 -7.57
CA ARG A 6 -14.39 6.21 -7.57
C ARG A 6 -14.64 5.07 -8.56
N GLN A 7 -13.95 5.09 -9.70
CA GLN A 7 -13.98 3.97 -10.64
C GLN A 7 -13.54 2.72 -9.88
N ARG A 8 -14.26 1.61 -10.08
CA ARG A 8 -13.86 0.35 -9.47
C ARG A 8 -12.50 -0.05 -10.05
N PRO A 9 -11.51 -0.40 -9.20
CA PRO A 9 -10.22 -0.86 -9.70
C PRO A 9 -10.41 -2.10 -10.56
N ASN A 10 -9.57 -2.24 -11.60
CA ASN A 10 -9.47 -3.48 -12.37
C ASN A 10 -9.12 -4.64 -11.42
N THR A 11 -9.57 -5.85 -11.74
CA THR A 11 -9.42 -7.07 -10.91
C THR A 11 -7.97 -7.43 -10.56
N GLU A 12 -6.96 -6.79 -11.16
CA GLU A 12 -5.53 -6.96 -10.82
C GLU A 12 -5.01 -6.02 -9.72
N GLU A 13 -5.82 -5.04 -9.28
CA GLU A 13 -5.47 -4.05 -8.25
C GLU A 13 -6.15 -4.34 -6.89
N VAL A 14 -7.09 -5.29 -6.85
CA VAL A 14 -7.57 -5.86 -5.59
C VAL A 14 -6.42 -6.56 -4.86
N ASP A 15 -6.37 -6.39 -3.54
CA ASP A 15 -5.24 -6.74 -2.67
C ASP A 15 -4.01 -5.84 -2.86
N SER A 16 -4.16 -4.56 -2.56
CA SER A 16 -3.08 -3.57 -2.67
C SER A 16 -3.11 -2.52 -1.56
N ILE A 17 -1.97 -1.88 -1.36
CA ILE A 17 -1.82 -0.69 -0.51
C ILE A 17 -1.41 0.47 -1.40
N ALA A 18 -2.23 1.51 -1.46
CA ALA A 18 -1.92 2.74 -2.16
C ALA A 18 -1.44 3.80 -1.16
N ILE A 19 -0.27 4.38 -1.41
CA ILE A 19 0.35 5.41 -0.57
C ILE A 19 0.53 6.67 -1.41
N ARG A 20 -0.02 7.79 -0.94
CA ARG A 20 0.13 9.09 -1.60
C ARG A 20 1.12 9.98 -0.84
N SER A 21 2.15 10.44 -1.54
CA SER A 21 3.25 11.21 -0.95
C SER A 21 3.86 12.19 -1.95
N ARG A 22 4.33 13.35 -1.47
CA ARG A 22 5.05 14.36 -2.28
C ARG A 22 6.50 13.96 -2.52
N GLU A 23 7.20 13.58 -1.47
CA GLU A 23 8.56 13.03 -1.53
C GLU A 23 8.45 11.52 -1.36
N VAL A 24 8.47 10.80 -2.48
CA VAL A 24 8.24 9.35 -2.46
C VAL A 24 9.39 8.65 -1.75
N PHE A 25 9.06 7.74 -0.83
CA PHE A 25 10.02 6.86 -0.17
C PHE A 25 10.85 6.05 -1.20
N SER A 26 12.07 5.68 -0.84
CA SER A 26 12.97 4.90 -1.71
C SER A 26 12.56 3.43 -1.78
N ALA A 27 12.01 2.91 -0.68
CA ALA A 27 11.49 1.56 -0.59
C ALA A 27 10.36 1.46 0.44
N ALA A 28 9.47 0.49 0.22
CA ALA A 28 8.48 0.03 1.17
C ALA A 28 8.66 -1.46 1.44
N LYS A 29 8.57 -1.84 2.71
CA LYS A 29 8.41 -3.23 3.14
C LYS A 29 7.06 -3.38 3.81
N VAL A 30 6.30 -4.37 3.36
CA VAL A 30 4.99 -4.70 3.93
C VAL A 30 5.09 -6.06 4.61
N TYR A 31 4.75 -6.08 5.90
CA TYR A 31 4.63 -7.30 6.68
C TYR A 31 3.19 -7.50 7.09
N MET A 32 2.77 -8.76 7.16
CA MET A 32 1.44 -9.12 7.60
C MET A 32 1.47 -10.07 8.80
N SER A 33 0.39 -10.00 9.58
CA SER A 33 0.19 -10.87 10.73
C SER A 33 -1.29 -11.15 10.91
N VAL A 34 -1.60 -12.37 11.35
CA VAL A 34 -2.96 -12.75 11.75
C VAL A 34 -3.22 -12.35 13.21
N GLY A 35 -2.21 -12.48 14.08
CA GLY A 35 -2.34 -12.26 15.53
C GLY A 35 -1.75 -10.94 16.05
N GLY A 36 -1.10 -10.14 15.20
CA GLY A 36 -0.56 -8.80 15.53
C GLY A 36 0.70 -8.79 16.41
N ARG A 37 1.11 -9.94 16.96
CA ARG A 37 2.30 -10.07 17.82
C ARG A 37 3.58 -10.40 17.05
N MET A 38 3.45 -11.27 16.05
CA MET A 38 4.56 -11.72 15.21
C MET A 38 4.26 -11.38 13.76
N TYR A 39 5.21 -10.75 13.11
CA TYR A 39 5.19 -10.43 11.68
C TYR A 39 6.20 -11.35 10.99
N SER A 40 5.90 -12.65 11.01
CA SER A 40 6.81 -13.70 10.52
C SER A 40 6.69 -13.85 9.00
N GLY A 41 7.84 -13.93 8.32
CA GLY A 41 7.93 -14.12 6.86
C GLY A 41 8.78 -13.06 6.17
N ALA A 42 9.11 -13.31 4.90
CA ALA A 42 9.76 -12.31 4.05
C ALA A 42 8.75 -11.19 3.74
N PRO A 43 9.10 -9.90 3.94
CA PRO A 43 8.21 -8.81 3.59
C PRO A 43 8.07 -8.70 2.08
N ILE A 44 6.91 -8.20 1.64
CA ILE A 44 6.77 -7.72 0.27
C ILE A 44 7.61 -6.45 0.15
N HIS A 45 8.62 -6.49 -0.71
CA HIS A 45 9.52 -5.38 -0.97
C HIS A 45 9.13 -4.67 -2.25
N SER A 46 8.91 -3.36 -2.15
CA SER A 46 8.66 -2.50 -3.30
C SER A 46 9.68 -1.37 -3.29
N SER A 47 10.54 -1.32 -4.29
CA SER A 47 11.49 -0.22 -4.50
C SER A 47 10.89 0.81 -5.45
N TYR A 48 11.11 2.08 -5.16
CA TYR A 48 10.72 3.19 -6.02
C TYR A 48 11.93 4.03 -6.36
N ILE A 49 12.18 4.23 -7.65
CA ILE A 49 13.23 5.16 -8.11
C ILE A 49 12.59 6.56 -8.11
N PRO A 50 13.04 7.48 -7.25
CA PRO A 50 12.44 8.80 -7.17
C PRO A 50 12.73 9.58 -8.46
N ASP A 51 11.67 10.06 -9.10
CA ASP A 51 11.77 11.07 -10.15
C ASP A 51 11.71 12.45 -9.47
N VAL A 52 12.87 13.11 -9.37
CA VAL A 52 13.07 14.33 -8.57
C VAL A 52 12.56 15.59 -9.30
N VAL A 53 12.10 15.45 -10.54
CA VAL A 53 11.75 16.59 -11.41
C VAL A 53 10.30 17.06 -11.22
N LEU A 54 9.44 16.25 -10.61
CA LEU A 54 8.00 16.50 -10.52
C LEU A 54 7.59 17.00 -9.11
N GLU A 55 6.96 18.18 -9.03
CA GLU A 55 6.58 18.81 -7.75
C GLU A 55 5.31 18.24 -7.09
N HIS A 56 4.56 17.38 -7.80
CA HIS A 56 3.24 16.88 -7.38
C HIS A 56 3.31 15.57 -6.59
N ALA A 57 2.33 15.36 -5.70
CA ALA A 57 2.19 14.11 -4.97
C ALA A 57 1.93 12.91 -5.89
N ARG A 58 2.64 11.81 -5.63
CA ARG A 58 2.58 10.55 -6.37
C ARG A 58 1.80 9.51 -5.58
N ASN A 59 1.07 8.67 -6.31
CA ASN A 59 0.47 7.45 -5.76
C ASN A 59 1.41 6.27 -6.04
N VAL A 60 1.83 5.58 -4.99
CA VAL A 60 2.58 4.32 -5.07
C VAL A 60 1.69 3.20 -4.60
N THR A 61 1.46 2.22 -5.48
CA THR A 61 0.67 1.03 -5.18
C THR A 61 1.59 -0.15 -4.93
N VAL A 62 1.51 -0.74 -3.74
CA VAL A 62 2.19 -2.00 -3.39
C VAL A 62 1.18 -3.13 -3.50
N LYS A 63 1.43 -4.08 -4.41
CA LYS A 63 0.59 -5.27 -4.57
C LYS A 63 0.86 -6.26 -3.43
N LEU A 64 -0.19 -6.83 -2.85
CA LEU A 64 -0.11 -7.72 -1.70
C LEU A 64 -0.09 -9.22 -2.04
N HIS A 65 -0.13 -9.57 -3.33
CA HIS A 65 0.02 -10.94 -3.82
C HIS A 65 -0.87 -11.97 -3.11
N HIS A 66 -2.12 -11.61 -2.79
CA HIS A 66 -3.10 -12.45 -2.09
C HIS A 66 -2.66 -12.96 -0.71
N MET A 67 -1.64 -12.34 -0.10
CA MET A 67 -1.28 -12.68 1.26
C MET A 67 -2.45 -12.28 2.19
N VAL A 68 -2.80 -13.14 3.15
CA VAL A 68 -3.91 -12.91 4.09
C VAL A 68 -3.35 -12.44 5.44
N GLY A 69 -3.84 -11.31 5.93
CA GLY A 69 -3.45 -10.77 7.23
C GLY A 69 -4.52 -9.86 7.83
N ARG A 70 -4.59 -9.83 9.16
CA ARG A 70 -5.45 -8.90 9.91
C ARG A 70 -4.70 -7.62 10.30
N PHE A 71 -3.40 -7.74 10.51
CA PHE A 71 -2.53 -6.65 10.92
C PHE A 71 -1.44 -6.44 9.87
N ILE A 72 -1.22 -5.19 9.50
CA ILE A 72 -0.19 -4.79 8.55
C ILE A 72 0.84 -3.93 9.28
N LYS A 73 2.12 -4.16 8.99
CA LYS A 73 3.21 -3.27 9.36
C LYS A 73 3.87 -2.77 8.09
N LEU A 74 3.83 -1.45 7.91
CA LEU A 74 4.52 -0.75 6.82
C LEU A 74 5.84 -0.18 7.34
N GLN A 75 6.93 -0.48 6.64
CA GLN A 75 8.22 0.19 6.83
C GLN A 75 8.55 0.96 5.56
N LEU A 76 8.64 2.28 5.69
CA LEU A 76 8.95 3.19 4.59
C LEU A 76 10.34 3.76 4.79
N TYR A 77 11.16 3.69 3.74
CA TYR A 77 12.54 4.16 3.77
C TYR A 77 12.64 5.53 3.13
N PHE A 78 13.27 6.46 3.83
CA PHE A 78 13.41 7.83 3.35
C PHE A 78 14.21 7.86 2.03
N ALA A 79 13.77 8.70 1.09
CA ALA A 79 14.55 9.10 -0.08
C ALA A 79 15.06 10.56 0.04
N SER A 80 14.48 11.31 0.99
CA SER A 80 14.73 12.72 1.25
C SER A 80 14.85 12.97 2.75
N ARG A 81 15.12 14.21 3.16
CA ARG A 81 15.20 14.59 4.58
C ARG A 81 13.89 14.36 5.34
N TRP A 82 12.76 14.48 4.64
CA TRP A 82 11.43 14.31 5.22
C TRP A 82 10.67 13.24 4.44
N LEU A 83 9.63 12.72 5.09
CA LEU A 83 8.69 11.79 4.47
C LEU A 83 7.29 12.34 4.75
N MET A 84 6.65 12.87 3.72
CA MET A 84 5.33 13.48 3.83
C MET A 84 4.28 12.57 3.18
N ILE A 85 3.44 11.95 3.99
CA ILE A 85 2.39 11.03 3.54
C ILE A 85 1.05 11.73 3.76
N SER A 86 0.25 11.86 2.70
CA SER A 86 -1.10 12.44 2.80
C SER A 86 -2.17 11.38 3.01
N GLU A 87 -1.97 10.19 2.45
CA GLU A 87 -2.98 9.13 2.46
C GLU A 87 -2.32 7.76 2.38
N VAL A 88 -2.90 6.80 3.10
CA VAL A 88 -2.66 5.37 2.94
C VAL A 88 -4.01 4.69 2.81
N SER A 89 -4.22 4.01 1.69
CA SER A 89 -5.46 3.33 1.33
C SER A 89 -5.21 1.83 1.16
N PHE A 90 -6.12 1.01 1.67
CA PHE A 90 -6.06 -0.45 1.58
C PHE A 90 -7.20 -0.94 0.69
N ASP A 91 -6.87 -1.74 -0.31
CA ASP A 91 -7.84 -2.52 -1.09
C ASP A 91 -7.63 -4.00 -0.78
N SER A 92 -8.71 -4.68 -0.40
CA SER A 92 -8.69 -6.08 0.02
C SER A 92 -9.88 -6.81 -0.59
N GLY A 93 -9.65 -8.03 -1.08
CA GLY A 93 -10.70 -8.89 -1.60
C GLY A 93 -11.84 -9.10 -0.61
N LYS A 94 -13.07 -9.21 -1.13
CA LYS A 94 -14.21 -9.62 -0.31
C LYS A 94 -13.97 -11.04 0.16
N ASN A 95 -13.92 -11.22 1.47
CA ASN A 95 -13.91 -12.53 2.10
C ASN A 95 -15.15 -13.29 1.60
N TYR A 96 -14.96 -14.32 0.77
CA TYR A 96 -16.07 -15.20 0.39
C TYR A 96 -16.53 -15.90 1.66
N ARG A 97 -17.65 -15.43 2.23
CA ARG A 97 -18.36 -16.17 3.28
C ARG A 97 -18.80 -17.47 2.64
N ILE A 98 -18.12 -18.57 2.95
CA ILE A 98 -18.61 -19.91 2.67
C ILE A 98 -19.84 -20.07 3.57
N LEU A 99 -21.01 -19.87 2.98
CA LEU A 99 -22.29 -20.24 3.58
C LEU A 99 -22.43 -21.75 3.33
N TRP A 100 -22.40 -22.53 4.41
CA TRP A 100 -22.90 -23.90 4.39
C TRP A 100 -24.42 -23.87 4.22
#